data_AF-A0A849WTG2-F1
#
_entry.id   AF-A0A849WTG2-F1
#
_cell.length_a   1.000
_cell.length_b   1.000
_cell.length_c   1.000
_cell.angle_alpha   90.00
_cell.angle_beta   90.00
_cell.angle_gamma   90.00
#
_symmetry.space_group_name_H-M   'P 1'
#
loop_
_entity.id
_entity.type
_entity.pdbx_description
1 polymer ?
#
loop_
_entity_poly.entity_id
_entity_poly.type
_entity_poly.pdbx_seq_one_letter_code
_entity_poly.pdbx_strand_id
1 'polypeptide(L)'
;MMFHAMALALEGVAVAAFLTASAVVLLQLERRVQALVEHRVGPDQVGPGGALQLLADLFKMVWRGRRNLSLAELPFWTALFFLPFVFTAILFFEAPRTPVQGREVLALLLLILVSGILEAFISIWRTGGTERYAFARHIPSRAMGILTMSICVAVVFLHTGATSLEWINGIQKNAPFLLLLRGPGTLLSSVIFFLSVLVVEAQRPFASGEDKSVGGVKNFFFQFLSRLWVVALFSFWAVVFCGGLDGPTAWLLLLPRVAFVSVVYIWMSRVFPGIRSGDAQEIQMKIFLPASLLAFVMEACWLFFLRGHS
;
A
#
# COMPACT_ATOMS: atom_id res chain seq x y z
N MET A 1 -19.31 10.06 26.82
CA MET A 1 -18.32 10.66 25.90
C MET A 1 -16.90 10.19 26.19
N MET A 2 -16.40 10.27 27.43
CA MET A 2 -15.01 9.91 27.78
C MET A 2 -14.64 8.45 27.45
N PHE A 3 -15.51 7.48 27.73
CA PHE A 3 -15.28 6.06 27.38
C PHE A 3 -15.17 5.80 25.87
N HIS A 4 -15.97 6.49 25.06
CA HIS A 4 -15.91 6.33 23.59
C HIS A 4 -14.65 6.99 23.02
N ALA A 5 -14.26 8.15 23.53
CA ALA A 5 -13.02 8.80 23.13
C ALA A 5 -11.79 7.95 23.50
N MET A 6 -11.82 7.30 24.67
CA MET A 6 -10.76 6.40 25.11
C MET A 6 -10.69 5.12 24.26
N ALA A 7 -11.83 4.55 23.87
CA ALA A 7 -11.87 3.40 22.97
C ALA A 7 -11.27 3.74 21.59
N LEU A 8 -11.71 4.85 20.97
CA LEU A 8 -11.17 5.33 19.70
C LEU A 8 -9.67 5.63 19.76
N ALA A 9 -9.18 6.18 20.88
CA ALA A 9 -7.76 6.43 21.07
C ALA A 9 -6.96 5.12 21.16
N LEU A 10 -7.45 4.15 21.91
CA LEU A 10 -6.79 2.85 22.07
C LEU A 10 -6.77 2.07 20.76
N GLU A 11 -7.87 2.10 20.03
CA GLU A 11 -7.99 1.60 18.66
C GLU A 11 -6.96 2.26 17.73
N GLY A 12 -6.94 3.60 17.67
CA GLY A 12 -5.98 4.34 16.84
C GLY A 12 -4.52 3.99 17.16
N VAL A 13 -4.19 3.82 18.45
CA VAL A 13 -2.87 3.37 18.89
C VAL A 13 -2.58 1.95 18.42
N ALA A 14 -3.56 1.04 18.48
CA ALA A 14 -3.40 -0.34 18.00
C ALA A 14 -3.13 -0.39 16.49
N VAL A 15 -3.84 0.41 15.67
CA VAL A 15 -3.58 0.50 14.22
C VAL A 15 -2.22 1.11 13.92
N ALA A 16 -1.84 2.16 14.64
CA ALA A 16 -0.52 2.75 14.50
C ALA A 16 0.59 1.76 14.86
N ALA A 17 0.42 1.00 15.95
CA ALA A 17 1.34 -0.04 16.35
C ALA A 17 1.41 -1.17 15.31
N PHE A 18 0.27 -1.62 14.79
CA PHE A 18 0.21 -2.65 13.75
C PHE A 18 0.95 -2.22 12.48
N LEU A 19 0.66 -1.03 11.94
CA LEU A 19 1.29 -0.52 10.74
C LEU A 19 2.79 -0.32 10.90
N THR A 20 3.20 0.32 12.00
CA THR A 20 4.62 0.60 12.25
C THR A 20 5.41 -0.68 12.47
N ALA A 21 4.89 -1.61 13.29
CA ALA A 21 5.54 -2.90 13.51
C ALA A 21 5.65 -3.69 12.20
N SER A 22 4.56 -3.75 11.41
CA SER A 22 4.55 -4.45 10.12
C SER A 22 5.54 -3.83 9.14
N ALA A 23 5.62 -2.50 9.03
CA ALA A 23 6.57 -1.83 8.14
C ALA A 23 8.04 -2.05 8.57
N VAL A 24 8.32 -2.06 9.88
CA VAL A 24 9.65 -2.39 10.43
C VAL A 24 10.02 -3.84 10.11
N VAL A 25 9.11 -4.78 10.35
CA VAL A 25 9.33 -6.20 10.01
C VAL A 25 9.55 -6.37 8.51
N LEU A 26 8.75 -5.70 7.68
CA LEU A 26 8.87 -5.74 6.22
C LEU A 26 10.25 -5.25 5.77
N LEU A 27 10.72 -4.10 6.27
CA LEU A 27 12.05 -3.57 5.98
C LEU A 27 13.17 -4.53 6.37
N GLN A 28 13.05 -5.18 7.53
CA GLN A 28 14.06 -6.13 8.01
C GLN A 28 14.08 -7.39 7.15
N LEU A 29 12.90 -7.95 6.84
CA LEU A 29 12.76 -9.10 5.95
C LEU A 29 13.27 -8.78 4.55
N GLU A 30 12.99 -7.59 4.04
CA GLU A 30 13.42 -7.15 2.71
C GLU A 30 14.94 -7.13 2.57
N ARG A 31 15.67 -6.76 3.64
CA ARG A 31 17.15 -6.82 3.69
C ARG A 31 17.66 -8.25 3.76
N ARG A 32 17.00 -9.12 4.52
CA ARG A 32 17.36 -10.54 4.59
C ARG A 32 17.13 -11.24 3.25
N VAL A 33 15.97 -11.05 2.62
CA VAL A 33 15.66 -11.62 1.31
C VAL A 33 16.62 -11.09 0.25
N GLN A 34 16.97 -9.80 0.28
CA GLN A 34 17.99 -9.27 -0.63
C GLN A 34 19.34 -9.95 -0.45
N ALA A 35 19.77 -10.15 0.81
CA ALA A 35 21.03 -10.83 1.09
C ALA A 35 21.02 -12.29 0.59
N LEU A 36 19.89 -12.98 0.76
CA LEU A 36 19.70 -14.34 0.24
C LEU A 36 19.78 -14.39 -1.29
N VAL A 37 19.14 -13.46 -1.99
CA VAL A 37 19.20 -13.35 -3.46
C VAL A 37 20.62 -13.05 -3.95
N GLU A 38 21.36 -12.23 -3.20
CA GLU A 38 22.74 -11.86 -3.51
C GLU A 38 23.78 -12.87 -2.99
N HIS A 39 23.35 -14.02 -2.45
CA HIS A 39 24.21 -15.04 -1.82
C HIS A 39 25.19 -14.47 -0.77
N ARG A 40 24.77 -13.46 0.00
CA ARG A 40 25.53 -12.90 1.12
C ARG A 40 24.76 -13.02 2.43
N VAL A 41 25.48 -12.89 3.54
CA VAL A 41 24.86 -12.90 4.87
C VAL A 41 24.06 -11.61 5.07
N GLY A 42 22.82 -11.75 5.52
CA GLY A 42 21.94 -10.64 5.85
C GLY A 42 22.37 -9.88 7.11
N PRO A 43 21.64 -8.84 7.50
CA PRO A 43 21.93 -8.12 8.74
C PRO A 43 21.74 -9.04 9.96
N ASP A 44 22.85 -9.42 10.59
CA ASP A 44 22.89 -10.30 11.78
C ASP A 44 23.75 -9.73 12.93
N GLN A 45 24.12 -8.44 12.84
CA GLN A 45 25.13 -7.85 13.73
C GLN A 45 24.55 -7.21 14.99
N VAL A 46 23.32 -6.66 14.96
CA VAL A 46 22.76 -5.90 16.08
C VAL A 46 21.47 -6.55 16.62
N GLY A 47 21.59 -7.16 17.81
CA GLY A 47 20.51 -7.88 18.50
C GLY A 47 20.32 -9.33 17.99
N PRO A 48 19.45 -10.13 18.63
CA PRO A 48 19.21 -11.51 18.22
C PRO A 48 18.62 -11.55 16.80
N GLY A 49 19.33 -12.17 15.86
CA GLY A 49 18.95 -12.18 14.44
C GLY A 49 18.97 -10.81 13.77
N GLY A 50 19.67 -9.81 14.30
CA GLY A 50 19.68 -8.46 13.69
C GLY A 50 18.39 -7.66 13.88
N ALA A 51 17.48 -8.06 14.78
CA ALA A 51 16.18 -7.39 14.98
C ALA A 51 16.31 -5.89 15.34
N LEU A 52 17.42 -5.50 15.96
CA LEU A 52 17.69 -4.13 16.38
C LEU A 52 18.46 -3.32 15.32
N GLN A 53 18.80 -3.92 14.18
CA GLN A 53 19.58 -3.28 13.11
C GLN A 53 18.88 -2.02 12.56
N LEU A 54 17.56 -2.06 12.37
CA LEU A 54 16.80 -0.90 11.87
C LEU A 54 16.82 0.27 12.85
N LEU A 55 16.77 0.00 14.16
CA LEU A 55 16.91 1.04 15.18
C LEU A 55 18.31 1.64 15.15
N ALA A 56 19.36 0.80 15.05
CA ALA A 56 20.74 1.28 14.95
C ALA A 56 20.96 2.16 13.69
N ASP A 57 20.38 1.79 12.56
CA ASP A 57 20.45 2.59 11.34
C ASP A 57 19.71 3.92 11.47
N LEU A 58 18.54 3.92 12.10
CA LEU A 58 17.79 5.13 12.40
C LEU A 58 18.62 6.08 13.28
N PHE A 59 19.17 5.58 14.39
CA PHE A 59 20.03 6.36 15.28
C PHE A 59 21.26 6.92 14.53
N LYS A 60 21.93 6.09 13.74
CA LYS A 60 23.08 6.50 12.93
C LYS A 60 22.74 7.62 11.96
N MET A 61 21.57 7.58 11.33
CA MET A 61 21.12 8.61 10.39
C MET A 61 20.73 9.90 11.09
N VAL A 62 19.99 9.82 12.20
CA VAL A 62 19.63 10.99 13.03
C VAL A 62 20.89 11.70 13.52
N TRP A 63 21.88 10.94 13.98
CA TRP A 63 23.16 11.48 14.45
C TRP A 63 24.01 12.10 13.34
N ARG A 64 24.00 11.52 12.13
CA ARG A 64 24.71 12.06 10.95
C ARG A 64 24.10 13.35 10.39
N GLY A 65 22.90 13.74 10.84
CA GLY A 65 22.37 15.10 10.81
C GLY A 65 22.80 15.99 9.65
N ARG A 66 22.22 15.83 8.45
CA ARG A 66 22.03 16.95 7.51
C ARG A 66 20.56 17.32 7.47
N ARG A 67 20.18 18.26 8.35
CA ARG A 67 18.85 18.89 8.38
C ARG A 67 18.76 19.97 7.32
N ASN A 68 18.45 19.57 6.09
CA ASN A 68 17.95 20.50 5.07
C ASN A 68 16.47 20.20 4.82
N LEU A 69 15.62 20.31 5.84
CA LEU A 69 14.16 20.38 5.65
C LEU A 69 13.76 21.83 5.84
N SER A 70 13.26 22.46 4.78
CA SER A 70 12.67 23.78 4.89
C SER A 70 11.41 23.70 5.74
N LEU A 71 11.20 24.67 6.64
CA LEU A 71 9.98 24.75 7.47
C LEU A 71 8.71 24.82 6.61
N ALA A 72 8.81 25.33 5.37
CA ALA A 72 7.69 25.40 4.43
C ALA A 72 7.25 24.02 3.90
N GLU A 73 8.13 23.02 3.90
CA GLU A 73 7.80 21.67 3.41
C GLU A 73 7.18 20.79 4.52
N LEU A 74 7.39 21.15 5.79
CA LEU A 74 6.98 20.37 6.96
C LEU A 74 5.49 19.93 6.94
N PRO A 75 4.49 20.78 6.62
CA PRO A 75 3.09 20.35 6.65
C PRO A 75 2.76 19.29 5.59
N PHE A 76 3.45 19.30 4.44
CA PHE A 76 3.23 18.30 3.39
C PHE A 76 3.85 16.95 3.78
N TRP A 77 5.05 16.97 4.38
CA TRP A 77 5.69 15.76 4.89
C TRP A 77 4.90 15.11 6.02
N THR A 78 4.37 15.91 6.95
CA THR A 78 3.54 15.39 8.03
C THR A 78 2.23 14.83 7.49
N ALA A 79 1.55 15.54 6.59
CA ALA A 79 0.33 15.04 5.95
C ALA A 79 0.57 13.71 5.24
N LEU A 80 1.64 13.60 4.45
CA LEU A 80 1.98 12.38 3.74
C LEU A 80 2.31 11.23 4.70
N PHE A 81 2.97 11.51 5.83
CA PHE A 81 3.28 10.53 6.86
C PHE A 81 2.04 9.93 7.53
N PHE A 82 1.06 10.77 7.87
CA PHE A 82 -0.14 10.34 8.59
C PHE A 82 -1.17 9.67 7.69
N LEU A 83 -1.11 9.89 6.38
CA LEU A 83 -2.09 9.36 5.44
C LEU A 83 -2.26 7.82 5.44
N PRO A 84 -1.21 6.99 5.43
CA PRO A 84 -1.38 5.52 5.52
C PRO A 84 -2.00 5.08 6.86
N PHE A 85 -1.80 5.85 7.94
CA PHE A 85 -2.46 5.59 9.23
C PHE A 85 -3.95 5.87 9.17
N VAL A 86 -4.34 7.01 8.59
CA VAL A 86 -5.75 7.36 8.38
C VAL A 86 -6.43 6.33 7.47
N PHE A 87 -5.76 5.93 6.38
CA PHE A 87 -6.24 4.89 5.47
C PHE A 87 -6.52 3.58 6.21
N THR A 88 -5.56 3.11 7.00
CA THR A 88 -5.70 1.81 7.69
C THR A 88 -6.66 1.89 8.87
N ALA A 89 -6.78 3.06 9.50
CA ALA A 89 -7.80 3.32 10.50
C ALA A 89 -9.21 3.21 9.90
N ILE A 90 -9.46 3.84 8.74
CA ILE A 90 -10.75 3.70 8.05
C ILE A 90 -10.99 2.25 7.61
N LEU A 91 -9.94 1.52 7.23
CA LEU A 91 -10.06 0.12 6.80
C LEU A 91 -10.48 -0.82 7.94
N PHE A 92 -9.92 -0.66 9.14
CA PHE A 92 -10.15 -1.58 10.26
C PHE A 92 -11.23 -1.12 11.24
N PHE A 93 -11.56 0.17 11.28
CA PHE A 93 -12.59 0.67 12.17
C PHE A 93 -13.93 0.76 11.46
N GLU A 94 -14.73 -0.28 11.66
CA GLU A 94 -16.18 -0.26 11.48
C GLU A 94 -16.82 0.58 12.59
N ALA A 95 -16.52 1.88 12.63
CA ALA A 95 -17.13 2.75 13.61
C ALA A 95 -18.54 3.13 13.15
N PRO A 96 -19.60 2.81 13.92
CA PRO A 96 -21.01 3.04 13.55
C PRO A 96 -21.41 4.53 13.48
N ARG A 97 -20.45 5.46 13.52
CA ARG A 97 -20.66 6.93 13.55
C ARG A 97 -19.52 7.72 12.90
N THR A 98 -18.83 7.18 11.90
CA THR A 98 -17.98 8.04 11.06
C THR A 98 -18.86 8.72 10.00
N PRO A 99 -18.50 9.94 9.54
CA PRO A 99 -19.22 10.60 8.44
C PRO A 99 -19.11 9.83 7.10
N VAL A 100 -18.37 8.72 7.08
CA VAL A 100 -18.03 7.93 5.90
C VAL A 100 -18.81 6.61 5.87
N GLN A 101 -19.68 6.35 6.85
CA GLN A 101 -20.45 5.12 6.94
C GLN A 101 -21.21 4.85 5.63
N GLY A 102 -21.05 3.65 5.10
CA GLY A 102 -21.64 3.26 3.82
C GLY A 102 -20.86 3.71 2.57
N ARG A 103 -19.76 4.46 2.71
CA ARG A 103 -18.92 4.99 1.62
C ARG A 103 -17.42 4.81 1.85
N GLU A 104 -17.04 3.91 2.76
CA GLU A 104 -15.65 3.72 3.20
C GLU A 104 -14.72 3.41 2.03
N VAL A 105 -15.12 2.52 1.11
CA VAL A 105 -14.25 2.16 0.00
C VAL A 105 -14.00 3.35 -0.93
N LEU A 106 -14.99 4.22 -1.13
CA LEU A 106 -14.81 5.46 -1.89
C LEU A 106 -13.83 6.39 -1.17
N ALA A 107 -13.92 6.53 0.15
CA ALA A 107 -12.98 7.33 0.92
C ALA A 107 -11.56 6.76 0.89
N LEU A 108 -11.41 5.44 0.94
CA LEU A 108 -10.11 4.77 0.80
C LEU A 108 -9.51 5.02 -0.59
N LEU A 109 -10.31 4.93 -1.66
CA LEU A 109 -9.87 5.28 -3.02
C LEU A 109 -9.46 6.76 -3.12
N LEU A 110 -10.22 7.66 -2.50
CA LEU A 110 -9.88 9.09 -2.44
C LEU A 110 -8.55 9.32 -1.68
N LEU A 111 -8.30 8.60 -0.59
CA LEU A 111 -7.05 8.72 0.15
C LEU A 111 -5.84 8.27 -0.68
N ILE A 112 -5.98 7.22 -1.49
CA ILE A 112 -4.93 6.79 -2.41
C ILE A 112 -4.68 7.88 -3.48
N LEU A 113 -5.72 8.56 -3.96
CA LEU A 113 -5.55 9.68 -4.90
C LEU A 113 -4.86 10.88 -4.24
N VAL A 114 -5.26 11.21 -3.01
CA VAL A 114 -4.66 12.31 -2.23
C VAL A 114 -3.19 12.03 -1.94
N SER A 115 -2.79 10.78 -1.67
CA SER A 115 -1.39 10.43 -1.49
C SER A 115 -0.55 10.76 -2.74
N GLY A 116 -1.02 10.35 -3.92
CA GLY A 116 -0.36 10.64 -5.18
C GLY A 116 -0.26 12.15 -5.47
N ILE A 117 -1.30 12.91 -5.13
CA ILE A 117 -1.30 14.38 -5.28
C ILE A 117 -0.29 15.02 -4.34
N LEU A 118 -0.25 14.63 -3.06
CA LEU A 118 0.70 15.19 -2.08
C LEU A 118 2.15 14.89 -2.48
N GLU A 119 2.43 13.69 -2.96
CA GLU A 119 3.75 13.34 -3.49
C GLU A 119 4.12 14.18 -4.71
N ALA A 120 3.18 14.43 -5.61
CA ALA A 120 3.37 15.32 -6.75
C ALA A 120 3.64 16.77 -6.31
N PHE A 121 2.93 17.27 -5.30
CA PHE A 121 3.20 18.59 -4.74
C PHE A 121 4.60 18.69 -4.12
N ILE A 122 5.01 17.71 -3.31
CA ILE A 122 6.36 17.67 -2.72
C ILE A 122 7.43 17.65 -3.83
N SER A 123 7.18 16.96 -4.94
CA SER A 123 8.07 16.98 -6.11
C SER A 123 8.20 18.37 -6.74
N ILE A 124 7.10 19.11 -6.87
CA ILE A 124 7.07 20.40 -7.59
C ILE A 124 7.72 21.51 -6.76
N TRP A 125 7.47 21.50 -5.44
CA TRP A 125 7.96 22.53 -4.51
C TRP A 125 9.43 22.36 -4.13
N ARG A 126 10.05 21.22 -4.47
CA ARG A 126 11.46 20.97 -4.20
C ARG A 126 12.34 21.91 -5.05
N THR A 127 13.06 22.79 -4.37
CA THR A 127 13.87 23.89 -4.93
C THR A 127 15.29 23.47 -5.38
N GLY A 128 15.46 22.19 -5.77
CA GLY A 128 16.74 21.63 -6.20
C GLY A 128 16.64 21.06 -7.62
N GLY A 129 17.49 21.55 -8.53
CA GLY A 129 17.39 21.32 -9.97
C GLY A 129 17.36 19.84 -10.38
N THR A 130 18.22 18.97 -9.82
CA THR A 130 18.32 17.55 -10.23
C THR A 130 17.23 16.68 -9.61
N GLU A 131 16.96 16.86 -8.32
CA GLU A 131 15.98 16.06 -7.57
C GLU A 131 14.53 16.34 -7.98
N ARG A 132 14.24 17.56 -8.45
CA ARG A 132 12.93 17.94 -9.00
C ARG A 132 12.59 17.10 -10.24
N TYR A 133 13.55 16.89 -11.14
CA TYR A 133 13.35 16.08 -12.34
C TYR A 133 13.25 14.59 -12.04
N ALA A 134 13.99 14.10 -11.03
CA ALA A 134 13.87 12.72 -10.57
C ALA A 134 12.44 12.42 -10.11
N PHE A 135 11.90 13.22 -9.18
CA PHE A 135 10.52 13.03 -8.69
C PHE A 135 9.44 13.28 -9.75
N ALA A 136 9.60 14.29 -10.60
CA ALA A 136 8.61 14.60 -11.63
C ALA A 136 8.38 13.42 -12.59
N ARG A 137 9.40 12.59 -12.81
CA ARG A 137 9.29 11.37 -13.64
C ARG A 137 8.51 10.24 -12.97
N HIS A 138 8.33 10.25 -11.65
CA HIS A 138 7.58 9.23 -10.91
C HIS A 138 6.08 9.51 -10.86
N ILE A 139 5.67 10.78 -10.88
CA ILE A 139 4.27 11.19 -10.72
C ILE A 139 3.34 10.49 -11.73
N PRO A 140 3.62 10.49 -13.06
CA PRO A 140 2.71 9.88 -14.02
C PRO A 140 2.55 8.37 -13.80
N SER A 141 3.66 7.69 -13.51
CA SER A 141 3.68 6.25 -13.23
C SER A 141 3.05 5.88 -11.88
N ARG A 142 2.95 6.80 -10.92
CA ARG A 142 2.18 6.56 -9.70
C ARG A 142 0.69 6.80 -9.93
N ALA A 143 0.35 7.89 -10.62
CA ALA A 143 -1.03 8.21 -10.99
C ALA A 143 -1.69 7.07 -11.79
N MET A 144 -0.97 6.50 -12.76
CA MET A 144 -1.44 5.36 -13.55
C MET A 144 -1.63 4.09 -12.71
N GLY A 145 -0.76 3.84 -11.74
CA GLY A 145 -0.89 2.71 -10.82
C GLY A 145 -2.11 2.84 -9.92
N ILE A 146 -2.36 4.04 -9.40
CA ILE A 146 -3.54 4.37 -8.59
C ILE A 146 -4.82 4.22 -9.42
N LEU A 147 -4.83 4.73 -10.66
CA LEU A 147 -5.95 4.57 -11.57
C LEU A 147 -6.27 3.08 -11.82
N THR A 148 -5.24 2.28 -12.10
CA THR A 148 -5.37 0.84 -12.32
C THR A 148 -5.96 0.13 -11.09
N MET A 149 -5.45 0.44 -9.89
CA MET A 149 -5.98 -0.09 -8.63
C MET A 149 -7.45 0.28 -8.43
N SER A 150 -7.81 1.53 -8.74
CA SER A 150 -9.18 2.03 -8.60
C SER A 150 -10.17 1.28 -9.49
N ILE A 151 -9.77 0.98 -10.74
CA ILE A 151 -10.58 0.16 -11.65
C ILE A 151 -10.72 -1.27 -11.11
N CYS A 152 -9.65 -1.85 -10.56
CA CYS A 152 -9.70 -3.19 -9.98
C CYS A 152 -10.69 -3.29 -8.81
N VAL A 153 -10.77 -2.24 -7.98
CA VAL A 153 -11.77 -2.14 -6.89
C VAL A 153 -13.17 -1.94 -7.45
N ALA A 154 -13.33 -1.18 -8.54
CA ALA A 154 -14.63 -1.02 -9.21
C ALA A 154 -15.21 -2.36 -9.71
N VAL A 155 -14.37 -3.31 -10.11
CA VAL A 155 -14.81 -4.69 -10.42
C VAL A 155 -15.49 -5.36 -9.22
N VAL A 156 -14.97 -5.13 -8.01
CA VAL A 156 -15.56 -5.69 -6.78
C VAL A 156 -16.91 -5.04 -6.47
N PHE A 157 -17.07 -3.75 -6.76
CA PHE A 157 -18.37 -3.07 -6.62
C PHE A 157 -19.42 -3.61 -7.59
N LEU A 158 -19.04 -3.94 -8.83
CA LEU A 158 -19.97 -4.57 -9.76
C LEU A 158 -20.52 -5.88 -9.19
N HIS A 159 -19.65 -6.68 -8.57
CA HIS A 159 -20.04 -7.97 -8.02
C HIS A 159 -20.89 -7.87 -6.76
N THR A 160 -20.51 -6.99 -5.84
CA THR A 160 -21.15 -6.86 -4.52
C THR A 160 -22.39 -5.97 -4.53
N GLY A 161 -22.48 -5.04 -5.48
CA GLY A 161 -23.58 -4.08 -5.62
C GLY A 161 -23.58 -2.97 -4.57
N ALA A 162 -22.57 -2.90 -3.70
CA ALA A 162 -22.45 -1.87 -2.66
C ALA A 162 -21.01 -1.34 -2.56
N THR A 163 -20.88 -0.17 -1.95
CA THR A 163 -19.60 0.54 -1.76
C THR A 163 -19.14 0.56 -0.30
N SER A 164 -19.88 -0.10 0.60
CA SER A 164 -19.55 -0.22 2.02
C SER A 164 -18.67 -1.44 2.29
N LEU A 165 -17.67 -1.31 3.18
CA LEU A 165 -16.83 -2.46 3.55
C LEU A 165 -17.64 -3.48 4.33
N GLU A 166 -18.57 -3.02 5.19
CA GLU A 166 -19.48 -3.88 5.94
C GLU A 166 -20.26 -4.84 5.03
N TRP A 167 -20.77 -4.34 3.88
CA TRP A 167 -21.50 -5.20 2.94
C TRP A 167 -20.59 -6.19 2.24
N ILE A 168 -19.39 -5.76 1.84
CA ILE A 168 -18.38 -6.63 1.22
C ILE A 168 -17.99 -7.76 2.19
N ASN A 169 -17.74 -7.43 3.46
CA ASN A 169 -17.44 -8.38 4.52
C ASN A 169 -18.62 -9.32 4.80
N GLY A 170 -19.83 -8.78 4.87
CA GLY A 170 -21.05 -9.55 5.12
C GLY A 170 -21.29 -10.63 4.06
N ILE A 171 -21.01 -10.35 2.79
CA ILE A 171 -21.06 -11.34 1.70
C ILE A 171 -19.99 -12.43 1.88
N GLN A 172 -18.80 -12.06 2.36
CA GLN A 172 -17.66 -12.96 2.53
C GLN A 172 -17.65 -13.73 3.86
N LYS A 173 -18.62 -13.48 4.76
CA LYS A 173 -18.68 -14.05 6.11
C LYS A 173 -18.66 -15.58 6.15
N ASN A 174 -19.41 -16.23 5.26
CA ASN A 174 -19.57 -17.69 5.26
C ASN A 174 -18.53 -18.41 4.39
N ALA A 175 -17.87 -17.70 3.48
CA ALA A 175 -16.90 -18.26 2.56
C ALA A 175 -15.78 -17.23 2.31
N PRO A 176 -14.70 -17.25 3.12
CA PRO A 176 -13.53 -16.44 2.81
C PRO A 176 -13.00 -16.79 1.41
N PHE A 177 -12.45 -15.82 0.69
CA PHE A 177 -12.07 -15.93 -0.72
C PHE A 177 -13.21 -16.08 -1.73
N LEU A 178 -14.48 -15.98 -1.31
CA LEU A 178 -15.61 -16.08 -2.24
C LEU A 178 -15.52 -15.05 -3.36
N LEU A 179 -15.20 -13.78 -3.05
CA LEU A 179 -15.03 -12.76 -4.09
C LEU A 179 -13.83 -13.04 -5.00
N LEU A 180 -12.80 -13.76 -4.53
CA LEU A 180 -11.63 -14.10 -5.35
C LEU A 180 -11.92 -15.27 -6.32
N LEU A 181 -12.85 -16.15 -5.97
CA LEU A 181 -13.14 -17.39 -6.72
C LEU A 181 -14.49 -17.39 -7.45
N ARG A 182 -15.35 -16.39 -7.22
CA ARG A 182 -16.72 -16.38 -7.75
C ARG A 182 -16.85 -15.84 -9.17
N GLY A 183 -15.92 -14.99 -9.61
CA GLY A 183 -15.91 -14.44 -10.97
C GLY A 183 -14.50 -14.49 -11.59
N PRO A 184 -14.38 -14.74 -12.90
CA PRO A 184 -13.09 -14.66 -13.58
C PRO A 184 -12.54 -13.23 -13.59
N GLY A 185 -13.41 -12.21 -13.59
CA GLY A 185 -13.01 -10.81 -13.58
C GLY A 185 -12.46 -10.35 -12.22
N THR A 186 -13.09 -10.79 -11.13
CA THR A 186 -12.62 -10.50 -9.75
C THR A 186 -11.28 -11.14 -9.41
N LEU A 187 -11.00 -12.36 -9.91
CA LEU A 187 -9.67 -12.97 -9.78
C LEU A 187 -8.63 -12.16 -10.54
N LEU A 188 -8.92 -11.81 -11.79
CA LEU A 188 -8.01 -11.04 -12.64
C LEU A 188 -7.72 -9.66 -12.03
N SER A 189 -8.75 -8.96 -11.52
CA SER A 189 -8.57 -7.66 -10.88
C SER A 189 -7.76 -7.73 -9.58
N SER A 190 -7.91 -8.82 -8.82
CA SER A 190 -7.10 -9.08 -7.63
C SER A 190 -5.61 -9.20 -7.97
N VAL A 191 -5.27 -9.97 -9.01
CA VAL A 191 -3.88 -10.15 -9.46
C VAL A 191 -3.32 -8.84 -10.02
N ILE A 192 -4.08 -8.11 -10.83
CA ILE A 192 -3.65 -6.83 -11.39
C ILE A 192 -3.45 -5.78 -10.30
N PHE A 193 -4.31 -5.75 -9.26
CA PHE A 193 -4.13 -4.86 -8.12
C PHE A 193 -2.79 -5.14 -7.43
N PHE A 194 -2.50 -6.40 -7.12
CA PHE A 194 -1.23 -6.80 -6.51
C PHE A 194 -0.01 -6.43 -7.37
N LEU A 195 -0.06 -6.71 -8.67
CA LEU A 195 0.99 -6.34 -9.62
C LEU A 195 1.16 -4.82 -9.78
N SER A 196 0.06 -4.06 -9.70
CA SER A 196 0.11 -2.60 -9.71
C SER A 196 0.86 -2.06 -8.49
N VAL A 197 0.60 -2.61 -7.29
CA VAL A 197 1.34 -2.23 -6.07
C VAL A 197 2.83 -2.51 -6.24
N LEU A 198 3.17 -3.69 -6.79
CA LEU A 198 4.55 -4.05 -7.10
C LEU A 198 5.23 -3.05 -8.04
N VAL A 199 4.58 -2.66 -9.15
CA VAL A 199 5.19 -1.74 -10.13
C VAL A 199 5.29 -0.31 -9.59
N VAL A 200 4.31 0.15 -8.81
CA VAL A 200 4.36 1.48 -8.15
C VAL A 200 5.55 1.57 -7.20
N GLU A 201 5.83 0.49 -6.46
CA GLU A 201 6.86 0.47 -5.41
C GLU A 201 8.22 -0.04 -5.89
N ALA A 202 8.29 -0.77 -7.00
CA ALA A 202 9.53 -1.15 -7.66
C ALA A 202 10.29 0.06 -8.21
N GLN A 203 9.62 1.20 -8.34
CA GLN A 203 10.24 2.46 -8.66
C GLN A 203 11.12 2.92 -7.49
N ARG A 204 12.41 3.02 -7.75
CA ARG A 204 13.36 3.54 -6.78
C ARG A 204 13.69 4.99 -7.16
N PRO A 205 13.02 6.00 -6.60
CA PRO A 205 13.27 7.40 -6.94
C PRO A 205 14.70 7.87 -6.67
N PHE A 206 15.46 7.10 -5.88
CA PHE A 206 16.83 7.40 -5.48
C PHE A 206 17.86 6.34 -5.90
N ALA A 207 17.49 5.34 -6.74
CA ALA A 207 18.46 4.32 -7.18
C ALA A 207 19.15 4.64 -8.51
N SER A 208 18.72 5.66 -9.26
CA SER A 208 19.54 6.22 -10.33
C SER A 208 20.76 6.87 -9.67
N GLY A 209 21.93 6.27 -9.88
CA GLY A 209 23.18 6.54 -9.15
C GLY A 209 23.79 7.95 -9.28
N GLU A 210 23.02 8.98 -9.60
CA GLU A 210 23.49 10.36 -9.77
C GLU A 210 23.46 11.17 -8.47
N ASP A 211 22.56 10.88 -7.52
CA ASP A 211 22.45 11.65 -6.27
C ASP A 211 22.62 10.78 -5.02
N LYS A 212 23.86 10.31 -4.80
CA LYS A 212 24.33 9.86 -3.47
C LYS A 212 24.40 11.02 -2.44
N SER A 213 24.05 12.23 -2.85
CA SER A 213 24.09 13.47 -2.08
C SER A 213 22.82 13.70 -1.25
N VAL A 214 21.71 13.00 -1.54
CA VAL A 214 20.46 13.17 -0.80
C VAL A 214 20.64 12.62 0.62
N GLY A 215 20.56 13.53 1.61
CA GLY A 215 20.79 13.22 3.01
C GLY A 215 20.07 11.96 3.46
N GLY A 216 20.83 10.98 3.98
CA GLY A 216 20.36 9.63 4.25
C GLY A 216 19.08 9.52 5.07
N VAL A 217 18.80 10.50 5.95
CA VAL A 217 17.56 10.59 6.73
C VAL A 217 16.30 10.68 5.84
N LYS A 218 16.33 11.50 4.79
CA LYS A 218 15.17 11.67 3.88
C LYS A 218 14.91 10.39 3.10
N ASN A 219 15.95 9.74 2.60
CA ASN A 219 15.83 8.50 1.85
C ASN A 219 15.29 7.36 2.73
N PHE A 220 15.72 7.29 3.98
CA PHE A 220 15.17 6.33 4.93
C PHE A 220 13.71 6.62 5.26
N PHE A 221 13.36 7.88 5.49
CA PHE A 221 11.97 8.27 5.73
C PHE A 221 11.07 7.88 4.57
N PHE A 222 11.49 8.13 3.32
CA PHE A 222 10.76 7.69 2.13
C PHE A 222 10.63 6.18 2.03
N GLN A 223 11.70 5.43 2.30
CA GLN A 223 11.64 3.98 2.32
C GLN A 223 10.63 3.51 3.35
N PHE A 224 10.71 4.02 4.59
CA PHE A 224 9.77 3.68 5.65
C PHE A 224 8.31 3.99 5.28
N LEU A 225 8.06 5.20 4.76
CA LEU A 225 6.75 5.64 4.31
C LEU A 225 6.18 4.75 3.19
N SER A 226 7.00 4.37 2.22
CA SER A 226 6.62 3.43 1.16
C SER A 226 6.19 2.08 1.75
N ARG A 227 6.88 1.57 2.79
CA ARG A 227 6.50 0.30 3.43
C ARG A 227 5.22 0.42 4.26
N LEU A 228 4.94 1.58 4.85
CA LEU A 228 3.64 1.84 5.48
C LEU A 228 2.51 1.73 4.44
N TRP A 229 2.68 2.35 3.26
CA TRP A 229 1.71 2.25 2.17
C TRP A 229 1.55 0.85 1.61
N VAL A 230 2.65 0.11 1.43
CA VAL A 230 2.60 -1.30 0.99
C VAL A 230 1.76 -2.14 1.93
N VAL A 231 2.01 -2.05 3.25
CA VAL A 231 1.23 -2.80 4.25
C VAL A 231 -0.23 -2.35 4.25
N ALA A 232 -0.50 -1.05 4.15
CA ALA A 232 -1.86 -0.51 4.09
C ALA A 232 -2.62 -1.02 2.85
N LEU A 233 -2.00 -0.97 1.67
CA LEU A 233 -2.60 -1.42 0.41
C LEU A 233 -2.81 -2.93 0.38
N PHE A 234 -1.90 -3.74 0.93
CA PHE A 234 -2.11 -5.19 1.05
C PHE A 234 -3.11 -5.57 2.12
N SER A 235 -3.23 -4.78 3.19
CA SER A 235 -4.32 -4.93 4.15
C SER A 235 -5.66 -4.68 3.45
N PHE A 236 -5.75 -3.61 2.66
CA PHE A 236 -6.93 -3.30 1.88
C PHE A 236 -7.26 -4.39 0.85
N TRP A 237 -6.25 -4.86 0.10
CA TRP A 237 -6.41 -5.97 -0.83
C TRP A 237 -6.92 -7.24 -0.12
N ALA A 238 -6.38 -7.58 1.05
CA ALA A 238 -6.79 -8.75 1.81
C ALA A 238 -8.24 -8.64 2.31
N VAL A 239 -8.65 -7.46 2.79
CA VAL A 239 -10.03 -7.21 3.23
C VAL A 239 -10.98 -7.30 2.03
N VAL A 240 -10.70 -6.58 0.95
CA VAL A 240 -11.61 -6.47 -0.21
C VAL A 240 -11.74 -7.80 -0.98
N PHE A 241 -10.64 -8.49 -1.26
CA PHE A 241 -10.66 -9.68 -2.12
C PHE A 241 -10.80 -11.00 -1.34
N CYS A 242 -10.16 -11.11 -0.17
CA CYS A 242 -10.15 -12.34 0.62
C CYS A 242 -11.18 -12.35 1.77
N GLY A 243 -11.70 -11.18 2.15
CA GLY A 243 -12.52 -10.98 3.34
C GLY A 243 -11.69 -11.04 4.62
N GLY A 244 -12.25 -10.62 5.78
CA GLY A 244 -11.52 -10.81 7.04
C GLY A 244 -11.93 -10.03 8.28
N LEU A 245 -12.97 -9.18 8.25
CA LEU A 245 -13.31 -8.35 9.41
C LEU A 245 -14.37 -8.98 10.34
N ASP A 246 -15.29 -9.77 9.79
CA ASP A 246 -16.39 -10.36 10.57
C ASP A 246 -15.96 -11.61 11.37
N GLY A 247 -15.59 -11.39 12.63
CA GLY A 247 -15.42 -12.43 13.65
C GLY A 247 -13.98 -12.67 14.11
N PRO A 248 -13.79 -13.26 15.31
CA PRO A 248 -12.46 -13.45 15.90
C PRO A 248 -11.56 -14.36 15.06
N THR A 249 -12.14 -15.36 14.40
CA THR A 249 -11.43 -16.23 13.47
C THR A 249 -11.02 -15.51 12.19
N ALA A 250 -11.82 -14.56 11.70
CA ALA A 250 -11.51 -13.77 10.52
C ALA A 250 -10.32 -12.83 10.78
N TRP A 251 -10.29 -12.17 11.95
CA TRP A 251 -9.17 -11.32 12.37
C TRP A 251 -7.87 -12.12 12.53
N LEU A 252 -7.93 -13.31 13.13
CA LEU A 252 -6.78 -14.20 13.25
C LEU A 252 -6.24 -14.67 11.89
N LEU A 253 -7.11 -14.78 10.88
CA LEU A 253 -6.72 -15.15 9.51
C LEU A 253 -6.27 -13.95 8.68
N LEU A 254 -6.63 -12.72 9.04
CA LEU A 254 -6.22 -11.52 8.34
C LEU A 254 -4.71 -11.27 8.45
N LEU A 255 -4.14 -11.37 9.66
CA LEU A 255 -2.70 -11.19 9.89
C LEU A 255 -1.82 -12.11 9.02
N PRO A 256 -2.03 -13.44 8.99
CA PRO A 256 -1.24 -14.32 8.13
C PRO A 256 -1.49 -14.07 6.64
N ARG A 257 -2.68 -13.62 6.22
CA ARG A 257 -2.95 -13.23 4.82
C ARG A 257 -2.12 -12.02 4.42
N VAL A 258 -2.16 -10.95 5.22
CA VAL A 258 -1.37 -9.74 4.96
C VAL A 258 0.13 -10.08 4.99
N ALA A 259 0.57 -10.88 5.96
CA ALA A 259 1.95 -11.34 6.04
C ALA A 259 2.37 -12.16 4.81
N PHE A 260 1.52 -13.08 4.33
CA PHE A 260 1.80 -13.89 3.15
C PHE A 260 1.97 -13.01 1.90
N VAL A 261 1.00 -12.14 1.62
CA VAL A 261 1.05 -11.22 0.47
C VAL A 261 2.27 -10.29 0.55
N SER A 262 2.58 -9.81 1.75
CA SER A 262 3.76 -8.98 2.01
C SER A 262 5.08 -9.72 1.76
N VAL A 263 5.16 -11.00 2.13
CA VAL A 263 6.33 -11.85 1.85
C VAL A 263 6.48 -12.12 0.35
N VAL A 264 5.38 -12.42 -0.35
CA VAL A 264 5.38 -12.58 -1.82
C VAL A 264 5.84 -11.29 -2.48
N TYR A 265 5.37 -10.14 -1.99
CA TYR A 265 5.83 -8.83 -2.45
C TYR A 265 7.34 -8.65 -2.28
N ILE A 266 7.88 -8.94 -1.08
CA ILE A 266 9.32 -8.83 -0.83
C ILE A 266 10.09 -9.73 -1.82
N TRP A 267 9.64 -10.97 -1.98
CA TRP A 267 10.30 -11.92 -2.86
C TRP A 267 10.33 -11.41 -4.31
N MET A 268 9.19 -11.00 -4.85
CA MET A 268 9.12 -10.44 -6.21
C MET A 268 9.95 -9.16 -6.35
N SER A 269 9.87 -8.23 -5.39
CA SER A 269 10.61 -6.96 -5.45
C SER A 269 12.14 -7.10 -5.43
N ARG A 270 12.65 -8.24 -4.94
CA ARG A 270 14.08 -8.55 -4.89
C ARG A 270 14.55 -9.44 -6.03
N VAL A 271 13.68 -10.30 -6.56
CA VAL A 271 13.98 -11.14 -7.72
C VAL A 271 13.95 -10.32 -9.01
N PHE A 272 13.01 -9.39 -9.16
CA PHE A 272 12.92 -8.54 -10.35
C PHE A 272 13.84 -7.31 -10.24
N PRO A 273 14.53 -6.93 -11.33
CA PRO A 273 15.32 -5.71 -11.36
C PRO A 273 14.41 -4.48 -11.18
N GLY A 274 14.96 -3.43 -10.57
CA GLY A 274 14.24 -2.17 -10.40
C GLY A 274 13.83 -1.59 -11.76
N ILE A 275 12.58 -1.15 -11.87
CA ILE A 275 12.01 -0.65 -13.12
C ILE A 275 12.25 0.87 -13.21
N ARG A 276 12.68 1.35 -14.38
CA ARG A 276 12.77 2.80 -14.65
C ARG A 276 11.36 3.39 -14.66
N SER A 277 11.20 4.61 -14.15
CA SER A 277 9.87 5.24 -14.04
C SER A 277 9.11 5.37 -15.37
N GLY A 278 9.82 5.60 -16.49
CA GLY A 278 9.24 5.62 -17.84
C GLY A 278 8.67 4.26 -18.23
N ASP A 279 9.46 3.19 -18.07
CA ASP A 279 9.06 1.83 -18.40
C ASP A 279 7.92 1.36 -17.47
N ALA A 280 7.93 1.77 -16.20
CA ALA A 280 6.86 1.48 -15.25
C ALA A 280 5.52 2.12 -15.68
N GLN A 281 5.56 3.37 -16.16
CA GLN A 281 4.38 4.04 -16.72
C GLN A 281 3.88 3.29 -17.95
N GLU A 282 4.78 2.88 -18.83
CA GLU A 282 4.43 2.19 -20.07
C GLU A 282 3.80 0.82 -19.79
N ILE A 283 4.35 0.04 -18.84
CA ILE A 283 3.78 -1.23 -18.39
C ILE A 283 2.36 -1.02 -17.84
N GLN A 284 2.17 -0.03 -16.98
CA GLN A 284 0.85 0.25 -16.43
C GLN A 284 -0.15 0.71 -17.50
N MET A 285 0.27 1.58 -18.42
CA MET A 285 -0.61 2.09 -19.47
C MET A 285 -0.96 1.03 -20.52
N LYS A 286 0.03 0.25 -20.97
CA LYS A 286 -0.15 -0.70 -22.09
C LYS A 286 -0.63 -2.07 -21.65
N ILE A 287 -0.31 -2.49 -20.42
CA ILE A 287 -0.61 -3.84 -19.95
C ILE A 287 -1.67 -3.79 -18.86
N PHE A 288 -1.42 -3.12 -17.73
CA PHE A 288 -2.28 -3.24 -16.56
C PHE A 288 -3.60 -2.47 -16.68
N LEU A 289 -3.60 -1.31 -17.32
CA LEU A 289 -4.81 -0.52 -17.51
C LEU A 289 -5.79 -1.25 -18.46
N PRO A 290 -5.39 -1.72 -19.67
CA PRO A 290 -6.26 -2.53 -20.51
C PRO A 290 -6.70 -3.83 -19.84
N ALA A 291 -5.80 -4.50 -19.10
CA ALA A 291 -6.15 -5.72 -18.39
C ALA A 291 -7.17 -5.50 -17.27
N SER A 292 -7.11 -4.36 -16.55
CA SER A 292 -8.09 -4.04 -15.51
C SER A 292 -9.46 -3.67 -16.09
N LEU A 293 -9.48 -2.99 -17.24
CA LEU A 293 -10.71 -2.76 -18.01
C LEU A 293 -11.30 -4.06 -18.55
N LEU A 294 -10.46 -4.97 -19.04
CA LEU A 294 -10.89 -6.30 -19.47
C LEU A 294 -11.49 -7.07 -18.30
N ALA A 295 -10.86 -7.04 -17.11
CA ALA A 295 -11.40 -7.63 -15.89
C ALA A 295 -12.78 -7.07 -15.54
N PHE A 296 -12.96 -5.75 -15.68
CA PHE A 296 -14.24 -5.09 -15.46
C PHE A 296 -15.32 -5.56 -16.45
N VAL A 297 -15.01 -5.61 -17.75
CA VAL A 297 -15.95 -6.08 -18.78
C VAL A 297 -16.28 -7.57 -18.58
N MET A 298 -15.28 -8.40 -18.28
CA MET A 298 -15.49 -9.82 -17.98
C MET A 298 -16.45 -10.03 -16.82
N GLU A 299 -16.28 -9.27 -15.73
CA GLU A 299 -17.17 -9.36 -14.57
C GLU A 299 -18.59 -8.88 -14.91
N ALA A 300 -18.72 -7.79 -15.66
CA ALA A 300 -20.02 -7.29 -16.11
C ALA A 300 -20.77 -8.34 -16.97
N CYS A 301 -20.07 -8.98 -17.92
CA CYS A 301 -20.63 -10.06 -18.73
C CYS A 301 -21.02 -11.27 -17.87
N TRP A 302 -20.16 -11.67 -16.93
CA TRP A 302 -20.43 -12.79 -16.02
C TRP A 302 -21.71 -12.58 -15.21
N LEU A 303 -21.87 -11.39 -14.64
CA LEU A 303 -23.08 -11.02 -13.88
C LEU A 303 -24.33 -10.97 -14.76
N PHE A 304 -24.21 -10.51 -16.01
CA PHE A 304 -25.33 -10.52 -16.96
C PHE A 304 -25.79 -11.95 -17.27
N PHE A 305 -24.86 -12.87 -17.53
CA PHE A 305 -25.19 -14.28 -17.76
C PHE A 305 -25.84 -14.94 -16.54
N LEU A 306 -25.34 -14.67 -15.33
CA LEU A 306 -25.93 -15.21 -14.11
C LEU A 306 -27.35 -14.69 -13.84
N ARG A 307 -27.63 -13.42 -14.15
CA ARG A 307 -28.98 -12.82 -14.01
C ARG A 307 -29.95 -13.22 -15.11
N GLY A 308 -29.46 -13.57 -16.30
CA GLY A 308 -30.30 -14.05 -17.41
C GLY A 308 -30.89 -15.45 -17.18
N HIS A 309 -30.42 -16.18 -16.17
CA HIS A 309 -30.87 -17.53 -15.82
C HIS A 309 -31.74 -17.60 -14.54
N SER A 310 -32.10 -16.46 -13.95
CA SER A 310 -32.99 -16.32 -12.78
C SER A 310 -34.28 -15.60 -13.17
#